data_AF-A0A7V3RPY4-F1
#
_entry.id   AF-A0A7V3RPY4-F1
#
_cell.length_a   1.000
_cell.length_b   1.000
_cell.length_c   1.000
_cell.angle_alpha   90.00
_cell.angle_beta   90.00
_cell.angle_gamma   90.00
#
_symmetry.space_group_name_H-M   'P 1'
#
loop_
_entity.id
_entity.type
_entity.pdbx_description
1 polymer ?
#
loop_
_entity_poly.entity_id
_entity_poly.type
_entity_poly.pdbx_seq_one_letter_code
_entity_poly.pdbx_strand_id
1 'polypeptide(L)'
;AGVPLKDMEFVQYHPTGLPFTGILITEAARAEGGWLLNKDGYRYLQDYNLGTPQPYPVLRSMELGPRDRLSQAFVKEMEKGRTLSGPYGPVVHLDLRHLGEKVITTKLPFVRELCLKYQNIDPITELIPVRPVVHYMMGGVHTDINGATPLPGLFAAGEAACVSINGANRLGSNSLPECLVFGARAGRAAAAFAANQPEASPSVLAQAAEEQRRLERELLHKTEGRERIAVLREEMQRIMENSAGIYRSGAALTEAAGKLRQLQERFRHVALHDHSRTFNTEWTAALELSYMLDVAETIVQSALRREESRGAHQRTDFPARDDQRYLAHSLAYRNADGSCRIEYLPVTITRWPPGERVYGK
;
A
#
# COMPACT_ATOMS: atom_id res chain seq x y z
N ALA A 1 9.35 17.80 10.53
CA ALA A 1 10.17 18.19 9.36
C ALA A 1 9.47 19.18 8.42
N GLY A 2 8.13 19.20 8.33
CA GLY A 2 7.41 20.17 7.48
C GLY A 2 7.29 19.77 6.00
N VAL A 3 7.93 18.67 5.60
CA VAL A 3 7.78 18.07 4.27
C VAL A 3 6.46 17.29 4.19
N PRO A 4 5.63 17.51 3.16
CA PRO A 4 4.37 16.78 3.02
C PRO A 4 4.58 15.36 2.52
N LEU A 5 3.67 14.48 2.92
CA LEU A 5 3.44 13.21 2.23
C LEU A 5 2.42 13.44 1.11
N LYS A 6 2.76 13.00 -0.11
CA LYS A 6 1.93 13.20 -1.29
C LYS A 6 1.14 11.94 -1.62
N ASP A 7 -0.13 12.08 -1.99
CA ASP A 7 -0.99 11.04 -2.56
C ASP A 7 -1.14 9.75 -1.71
N MET A 8 -1.10 9.88 -0.38
CA MET A 8 -1.08 8.74 0.55
C MET A 8 -2.32 7.85 0.48
N GLU A 9 -3.45 8.36 -0.01
CA GLU A 9 -4.66 7.58 -0.22
C GLU A 9 -4.59 6.60 -1.40
N PHE A 10 -3.61 6.77 -2.29
CA PHE A 10 -3.39 5.86 -3.42
C PHE A 10 -2.54 4.66 -2.97
N VAL A 11 -3.24 3.59 -2.55
CA VAL A 11 -2.67 2.30 -2.12
C VAL A 11 -3.14 1.20 -3.06
N GLN A 12 -2.22 0.52 -3.74
CA GLN A 12 -2.55 -0.53 -4.71
C GLN A 12 -2.62 -1.90 -4.04
N TYR A 13 -3.62 -2.67 -4.45
CA TYR A 13 -3.80 -4.07 -4.08
C TYR A 13 -3.38 -4.97 -5.25
N HIS A 14 -2.78 -6.12 -4.92
CA HIS A 14 -2.54 -7.19 -5.88
C HIS A 14 -3.57 -8.30 -5.68
N PRO A 15 -4.22 -8.79 -6.75
CA PRO A 15 -5.41 -9.65 -6.63
C PRO A 15 -5.12 -11.09 -6.19
N THR A 16 -3.87 -11.56 -6.32
CA THR A 16 -3.48 -12.96 -6.11
C THR A 16 -2.45 -13.13 -4.99
N GLY A 17 -2.78 -12.70 -3.78
CA GLY A 17 -1.99 -12.97 -2.57
C GLY A 17 -2.47 -14.23 -1.83
N LEU A 18 -1.54 -14.95 -1.20
CA LEU A 18 -1.86 -16.11 -0.36
C LEU A 18 -2.53 -15.65 0.95
N PRO A 19 -3.65 -16.26 1.39
CA PRO A 19 -4.50 -15.72 2.47
C PRO A 19 -3.81 -15.58 3.83
N PHE A 20 -2.93 -16.52 4.20
CA PHE A 20 -2.26 -16.53 5.51
C PHE A 20 -1.08 -15.57 5.55
N THR A 21 -0.21 -15.64 4.55
CA THR A 21 1.12 -15.03 4.59
C THR A 21 1.18 -13.70 3.84
N GLY A 22 0.18 -13.40 3.01
CA GLY A 22 0.24 -12.30 2.04
C GLY A 22 1.27 -12.52 0.93
N ILE A 23 1.94 -13.68 0.88
CA ILE A 23 2.94 -13.99 -0.15
C ILE A 23 2.28 -13.93 -1.52
N LEU A 24 2.96 -13.26 -2.44
CA LEU A 24 2.46 -13.00 -3.76
C LEU A 24 2.51 -14.26 -4.65
N ILE A 25 1.38 -14.63 -5.25
CA ILE A 25 1.41 -15.42 -6.47
C ILE A 25 1.63 -14.45 -7.64
N THR A 26 2.77 -14.62 -8.31
CA THR A 26 3.22 -13.73 -9.38
C THR A 26 2.16 -13.56 -10.48
N GLU A 27 2.11 -12.36 -11.05
CA GLU A 27 1.28 -12.07 -12.23
C GLU A 27 1.59 -12.99 -13.41
N ALA A 28 2.81 -13.53 -13.48
CA ALA A 28 3.17 -14.53 -14.48
C ALA A 28 2.23 -15.74 -14.47
N ALA A 29 1.68 -16.14 -13.30
CA ALA A 29 0.71 -17.24 -13.23
C ALA A 29 -0.57 -16.94 -14.03
N ARG A 30 -1.05 -15.69 -14.00
CA ARG A 30 -2.18 -15.20 -14.82
C ARG A 30 -1.77 -15.02 -16.28
N ALA A 31 -0.56 -14.52 -16.53
CA ALA A 31 -0.03 -14.32 -17.90
C ALA A 31 0.21 -15.63 -18.66
N GLU A 32 0.51 -16.71 -17.96
CA GLU A 32 0.61 -18.05 -18.55
C GLU A 32 -0.75 -18.72 -18.76
N GLY A 33 -1.85 -18.12 -18.29
CA GLY A 33 -3.23 -18.56 -18.56
C GLY A 33 -4.08 -18.88 -17.33
N GLY A 34 -3.59 -18.67 -16.10
CA GLY A 34 -4.34 -18.97 -14.88
C GLY A 34 -5.70 -18.26 -14.78
N TRP A 35 -6.74 -18.99 -14.36
CA TRP A 35 -8.11 -18.48 -14.25
C TRP A 35 -8.50 -18.12 -12.83
N LEU A 36 -9.23 -17.03 -12.64
CA LEU A 36 -9.82 -16.68 -11.35
C LEU A 36 -11.24 -17.24 -11.23
N LEU A 37 -11.42 -18.18 -10.31
CA LEU A 37 -12.66 -18.93 -10.08
C LEU A 37 -13.27 -18.58 -8.72
N ASN A 38 -14.59 -18.42 -8.67
CA ASN A 38 -15.31 -18.22 -7.41
C ASN A 38 -15.58 -19.57 -6.71
N LYS A 39 -16.37 -19.59 -5.62
CA LYS A 39 -16.67 -20.80 -4.85
C LYS A 39 -17.37 -21.90 -5.66
N ASP A 40 -18.09 -21.51 -6.71
CA ASP A 40 -18.87 -22.41 -7.57
C ASP A 40 -18.04 -22.94 -8.75
N GLY A 41 -16.74 -22.62 -8.81
CA GLY A 41 -15.87 -22.96 -9.94
C GLY A 41 -16.10 -22.07 -11.17
N TYR A 42 -16.87 -20.99 -11.05
CA TYR A 42 -17.18 -20.08 -12.14
C TYR A 42 -16.09 -19.04 -12.35
N ARG A 43 -15.65 -18.86 -13.61
CA ARG A 43 -14.65 -17.84 -13.99
C ARG A 43 -15.25 -16.44 -13.94
N TYR A 44 -15.30 -15.87 -12.75
CA TYR A 44 -16.21 -14.77 -12.41
C TYR A 44 -15.87 -13.40 -13.02
N LEU A 45 -14.63 -13.17 -13.48
CA LEU A 45 -14.23 -11.85 -14.00
C LEU A 45 -15.08 -11.38 -15.20
N GLN A 46 -15.71 -12.31 -15.91
CA GLN A 46 -16.61 -12.01 -17.03
C GLN A 46 -17.84 -11.18 -16.65
N ASP A 47 -18.23 -11.17 -15.37
CA ASP A 47 -19.35 -10.36 -14.85
C ASP A 47 -18.97 -8.88 -14.60
N TYR A 48 -17.70 -8.51 -14.77
CA TYR A 48 -17.15 -7.25 -14.24
C TYR A 48 -16.58 -6.31 -15.30
N ASN A 49 -17.07 -6.39 -16.54
CA ASN A 49 -16.62 -5.56 -17.66
C ASN A 49 -15.10 -5.65 -17.91
N LEU A 50 -14.52 -6.83 -17.68
CA LEU A 50 -13.10 -7.11 -17.90
C LEU A 50 -12.83 -7.80 -19.24
N GLY A 51 -13.86 -8.06 -20.05
CA GLY A 51 -13.76 -8.74 -21.32
C GLY A 51 -14.49 -10.09 -21.30
N THR A 52 -14.37 -10.84 -22.40
CA THR A 52 -14.99 -12.16 -22.56
C THR A 52 -13.99 -13.27 -22.24
N PRO A 53 -14.42 -14.40 -21.64
CA PRO A 53 -13.54 -15.52 -21.35
C PRO A 53 -12.98 -16.13 -22.65
N GLN A 54 -11.67 -16.30 -22.69
CA GLN A 54 -10.95 -17.00 -23.75
C GLN A 54 -10.11 -18.13 -23.14
N PRO A 55 -9.89 -19.25 -23.85
CA PRO A 55 -9.08 -20.36 -23.33
C PRO A 55 -7.59 -19.99 -23.21
N TYR A 56 -7.14 -18.94 -23.89
CA TYR A 56 -5.79 -18.39 -23.84
C TYR A 56 -5.77 -16.97 -23.25
N PRO A 57 -4.66 -16.52 -22.67
CA PRO A 57 -4.53 -15.16 -22.12
C PRO A 57 -4.63 -14.09 -23.22
N VAL A 58 -5.39 -13.03 -22.95
CA VAL A 58 -5.56 -11.86 -23.85
C VAL A 58 -5.14 -10.61 -23.09
N LEU A 59 -4.23 -9.82 -23.67
CA LEU A 59 -3.73 -8.60 -23.05
C LEU A 59 -4.87 -7.63 -22.72
N ARG A 60 -4.82 -7.04 -21.51
CA ARG A 60 -5.80 -6.06 -21.00
C ARG A 60 -7.23 -6.60 -20.88
N SER A 61 -7.40 -7.92 -20.85
CA SER A 61 -8.69 -8.60 -20.69
C SER A 61 -8.62 -9.65 -19.58
N MET A 62 -9.74 -9.89 -18.90
CA MET A 62 -9.94 -10.89 -17.86
C MET A 62 -8.82 -10.84 -16.80
N GLU A 63 -8.08 -11.93 -16.58
CA GLU A 63 -7.01 -12.03 -15.58
C GLU A 63 -5.78 -11.17 -15.91
N LEU A 64 -5.68 -10.65 -17.14
CA LEU A 64 -4.70 -9.65 -17.57
C LEU A 64 -5.25 -8.23 -17.68
N GLY A 65 -6.43 -8.01 -17.10
CA GLY A 65 -6.98 -6.68 -16.85
C GLY A 65 -6.24 -5.92 -15.72
N PRO A 66 -6.67 -4.67 -15.44
CA PRO A 66 -6.06 -3.85 -14.40
C PRO A 66 -6.21 -4.46 -12.99
N ARG A 67 -5.12 -4.48 -12.21
CA ARG A 67 -5.07 -5.11 -10.88
C ARG A 67 -6.12 -4.58 -9.91
N ASP A 68 -6.39 -3.27 -9.96
CA ASP A 68 -7.43 -2.62 -9.15
C ASP A 68 -8.81 -3.16 -9.50
N ARG A 69 -9.12 -3.35 -10.79
CA ARG A 69 -10.39 -3.91 -11.25
C ARG A 69 -10.56 -5.38 -10.85
N LEU A 70 -9.50 -6.19 -10.92
CA LEU A 70 -9.55 -7.58 -10.44
C LEU A 70 -9.82 -7.63 -8.92
N SER A 71 -9.16 -6.75 -8.16
CA SER A 71 -9.36 -6.65 -6.71
C SER A 71 -10.77 -6.15 -6.35
N GLN A 72 -11.31 -5.20 -7.11
CA GLN A 72 -12.70 -4.74 -7.01
C GLN A 72 -13.70 -5.86 -7.31
N ALA A 73 -13.46 -6.67 -8.34
CA ALA A 73 -14.31 -7.80 -8.71
C ALA A 73 -14.37 -8.85 -7.59
N PHE A 74 -13.23 -9.13 -6.93
CA PHE A 74 -13.20 -9.98 -5.74
C PHE A 74 -14.13 -9.47 -4.63
N VAL A 75 -14.10 -8.17 -4.31
CA VAL A 75 -14.97 -7.60 -3.27
C VAL A 75 -16.45 -7.75 -3.67
N LYS A 76 -16.78 -7.63 -4.95
CA LYS A 76 -18.15 -7.86 -5.43
C LYS A 76 -18.57 -9.34 -5.35
N GLU A 77 -17.67 -10.28 -5.60
CA GLU A 77 -17.97 -11.70 -5.33
C GLU A 77 -18.18 -11.96 -3.83
N MET A 78 -17.40 -11.30 -2.97
CA MET A 78 -17.55 -11.39 -1.51
C MET A 78 -18.92 -10.85 -1.06
N GLU A 79 -19.33 -9.67 -1.53
CA GLU A 79 -20.65 -9.08 -1.26
C GLU A 79 -21.80 -10.00 -1.74
N LYS A 80 -21.62 -10.70 -2.87
CA LYS A 80 -22.58 -11.68 -3.40
C LYS A 80 -22.54 -13.03 -2.68
N GLY A 81 -21.67 -13.22 -1.70
CA GLY A 81 -21.50 -14.50 -0.99
C GLY A 81 -20.96 -15.63 -1.86
N ARG A 82 -20.21 -15.29 -2.93
CA ARG A 82 -19.63 -16.22 -3.91
C ARG A 82 -18.14 -16.50 -3.68
N THR A 83 -17.58 -16.01 -2.59
CA THR A 83 -16.24 -16.40 -2.11
C THR A 83 -16.31 -17.65 -1.23
N LEU A 84 -15.17 -18.31 -1.06
CA LEU A 84 -15.01 -19.37 -0.07
C LEU A 84 -14.61 -18.77 1.28
N SER A 85 -15.13 -19.30 2.38
CA SER A 85 -14.70 -18.94 3.72
C SER A 85 -13.44 -19.71 4.10
N GLY A 86 -12.36 -19.01 4.46
CA GLY A 86 -11.16 -19.58 5.03
C GLY A 86 -10.87 -19.03 6.44
N PRO A 87 -9.93 -19.63 7.19
CA PRO A 87 -9.55 -19.19 8.53
C PRO A 87 -8.95 -17.77 8.56
N TYR A 88 -8.44 -17.29 7.41
CA TYR A 88 -7.85 -15.96 7.24
C TYR A 88 -8.76 -15.02 6.43
N GLY A 89 -10.06 -15.31 6.40
CA GLY A 89 -11.06 -14.54 5.67
C GLY A 89 -11.46 -15.16 4.33
N PRO A 90 -12.26 -14.43 3.53
CA PRO A 90 -12.79 -14.92 2.27
C PRO A 90 -11.69 -15.03 1.20
N VAL A 91 -11.82 -16.03 0.34
CA VAL A 91 -10.88 -16.31 -0.76
C VAL A 91 -11.63 -16.68 -2.04
N VAL A 92 -10.94 -16.55 -3.16
CA VAL A 92 -11.30 -17.16 -4.44
C VAL A 92 -10.17 -18.10 -4.86
N HIS A 93 -10.35 -18.83 -5.95
CA HIS A 93 -9.32 -19.73 -6.46
C HIS A 93 -8.62 -19.15 -7.69
N LEU A 94 -7.32 -19.41 -7.78
CA LEU A 94 -6.54 -19.32 -9.00
C LEU A 94 -6.30 -20.75 -9.52
N ASP A 95 -6.81 -21.05 -10.71
CA ASP A 95 -6.70 -22.36 -11.35
C ASP A 95 -5.60 -22.37 -12.41
N LEU A 96 -4.57 -23.19 -12.18
CA LEU A 96 -3.46 -23.41 -13.11
C LEU A 96 -3.47 -24.82 -13.72
N ARG A 97 -4.39 -25.69 -13.30
CA ARG A 97 -4.33 -27.14 -13.58
C ARG A 97 -4.36 -27.43 -15.09
N HIS A 98 -5.11 -26.63 -15.84
CA HIS A 98 -5.23 -26.74 -17.30
C HIS A 98 -3.92 -26.43 -18.06
N LEU A 99 -2.95 -25.76 -17.44
CA LEU A 99 -1.63 -25.49 -18.04
C LEU A 99 -0.78 -26.76 -18.12
N GLY A 100 -1.06 -27.75 -17.27
CA GLY A 100 -0.32 -29.00 -17.19
C GLY A 100 1.03 -28.89 -16.49
N GLU A 101 1.52 -30.04 -16.03
CA GLU A 101 2.75 -30.15 -15.23
C GLU A 101 3.97 -29.52 -15.91
N LYS A 102 4.15 -29.76 -17.21
CA LYS A 102 5.33 -29.27 -17.95
C LYS A 102 5.44 -27.75 -17.91
N VAL A 103 4.33 -27.03 -18.10
CA VAL A 103 4.33 -25.56 -18.07
C VAL A 103 4.57 -25.07 -16.66
N ILE A 104 3.88 -25.64 -15.66
CA ILE A 104 4.01 -25.22 -14.26
C ILE A 104 5.44 -25.42 -13.76
N THR A 105 6.06 -26.58 -14.03
CA THR A 105 7.43 -26.89 -13.58
C THR A 105 8.51 -26.09 -14.29
N THR A 106 8.30 -25.74 -15.56
CA THR A 106 9.32 -25.04 -16.35
C THR A 106 9.21 -23.52 -16.19
N LYS A 107 8.00 -22.98 -16.21
CA LYS A 107 7.76 -21.52 -16.24
C LYS A 107 7.31 -20.93 -14.91
N LEU A 108 6.66 -21.72 -14.06
CA LEU A 108 6.17 -21.29 -12.76
C LEU A 108 6.75 -22.11 -11.58
N PRO A 109 8.04 -22.51 -11.60
CA PRO A 109 8.60 -23.40 -10.57
C PRO A 109 8.47 -22.80 -9.16
N PHE A 110 8.71 -21.49 -9.03
CA PHE A 110 8.57 -20.79 -7.76
C PHE A 110 7.11 -20.71 -7.28
N VAL A 111 6.12 -20.62 -8.18
CA VAL A 111 4.71 -20.65 -7.78
C VAL A 111 4.37 -22.02 -7.20
N ARG A 112 4.82 -23.10 -7.84
CA ARG A 112 4.63 -24.47 -7.33
C ARG A 112 5.30 -24.65 -5.98
N GLU A 113 6.54 -24.20 -5.84
CA GLU A 113 7.28 -24.25 -4.59
C GLU A 113 6.54 -23.51 -3.45
N LEU A 114 6.03 -22.30 -3.71
CA LEU A 114 5.27 -21.53 -2.72
C LEU A 114 4.00 -22.27 -2.29
N CYS A 115 3.26 -22.85 -3.23
CA CYS A 115 2.05 -23.60 -2.94
C CYS A 115 2.35 -24.85 -2.08
N LEU A 116 3.38 -25.62 -2.44
CA LEU A 116 3.78 -26.81 -1.70
C LEU A 116 4.24 -26.46 -0.27
N LYS A 117 5.09 -25.44 -0.13
CA LYS A 117 5.70 -25.10 1.17
C LYS A 117 4.77 -24.34 2.12
N TYR A 118 3.94 -23.44 1.60
CA TYR A 118 3.15 -22.52 2.43
C TYR A 118 1.66 -22.83 2.46
N GLN A 119 1.13 -23.58 1.49
CA GLN A 119 -0.29 -23.93 1.42
C GLN A 119 -0.53 -25.44 1.49
N ASN A 120 0.52 -26.26 1.38
CA ASN A 120 0.44 -27.72 1.37
C ASN A 120 -0.50 -28.25 0.27
N ILE A 121 -0.39 -27.64 -0.92
CA ILE A 121 -1.13 -28.03 -2.14
C ILE A 121 -0.18 -28.10 -3.34
N ASP A 122 -0.52 -28.92 -4.34
CA ASP A 122 0.16 -28.90 -5.64
C ASP A 122 -0.72 -28.22 -6.72
N PRO A 123 -0.32 -27.05 -7.27
CA PRO A 123 -1.11 -26.33 -8.26
C PRO A 123 -1.25 -27.05 -9.61
N ILE A 124 -0.56 -28.17 -9.81
CA ILE A 124 -0.79 -29.06 -10.96
C ILE A 124 -2.16 -29.73 -10.87
N THR A 125 -2.57 -30.13 -9.66
CA THR A 125 -3.80 -30.91 -9.45
C THR A 125 -4.84 -30.16 -8.61
N GLU A 126 -4.43 -29.15 -7.87
CA GLU A 126 -5.26 -28.45 -6.88
C GLU A 126 -5.39 -26.95 -7.19
N LEU A 127 -6.44 -26.34 -6.66
CA LEU A 127 -6.73 -24.91 -6.82
C LEU A 127 -5.96 -24.09 -5.79
N ILE A 128 -5.39 -22.95 -6.19
CA ILE A 128 -4.64 -22.08 -5.28
C ILE A 128 -5.62 -21.09 -4.62
N PRO A 129 -5.80 -21.09 -3.29
CA PRO A 129 -6.60 -20.08 -2.63
C PRO A 129 -5.87 -18.73 -2.68
N VAL A 130 -6.56 -17.69 -3.12
CA VAL A 130 -6.01 -16.34 -3.25
C VAL A 130 -7.02 -15.26 -2.84
N ARG A 131 -6.50 -14.12 -2.40
CA ARG A 131 -7.28 -12.89 -2.15
C ARG A 131 -6.46 -11.65 -2.50
N PRO A 132 -7.11 -10.48 -2.67
CA PRO A 132 -6.41 -9.22 -2.74
C PRO A 132 -5.62 -8.92 -1.47
N VAL A 133 -4.40 -8.40 -1.64
CA VAL A 133 -3.50 -7.96 -0.56
C VAL A 133 -2.87 -6.61 -0.92
N VAL A 134 -2.60 -5.78 0.09
CA VAL A 134 -1.84 -4.52 -0.10
C VAL A 134 -0.48 -4.85 -0.73
N HIS A 135 -0.08 -4.10 -1.75
CA HIS A 135 1.09 -4.44 -2.55
C HIS A 135 2.06 -3.29 -2.81
N TYR A 136 1.55 -2.09 -3.07
CA TYR A 136 2.40 -0.96 -3.43
C TYR A 136 1.79 0.37 -2.97
N MET A 137 2.63 1.24 -2.41
CA MET A 137 2.27 2.60 -2.00
C MET A 137 2.62 3.57 -3.13
N MET A 138 1.62 4.17 -3.79
CA MET A 138 1.88 5.20 -4.82
C MET A 138 2.23 6.54 -4.20
N GLY A 139 1.65 6.83 -3.04
CA GLY A 139 2.00 7.98 -2.23
C GLY A 139 3.29 7.78 -1.45
N GLY A 140 3.85 8.89 -0.96
CA GLY A 140 5.12 8.89 -0.24
C GLY A 140 5.64 10.31 -0.02
N VAL A 141 6.90 10.46 0.36
CA VAL A 141 7.54 11.76 0.59
C VAL A 141 7.49 12.59 -0.70
N HIS A 142 6.94 13.81 -0.64
CA HIS A 142 6.87 14.68 -1.81
C HIS A 142 8.26 15.07 -2.30
N THR A 143 8.57 14.74 -3.55
CA THR A 143 9.83 15.11 -4.20
C THR A 143 9.64 15.69 -5.60
N ASP A 144 10.67 16.39 -6.07
CA ASP A 144 10.88 16.72 -7.46
C ASP A 144 11.51 15.56 -8.27
N ILE A 145 11.81 15.79 -9.55
CA ILE A 145 12.39 14.77 -10.45
C ILE A 145 13.82 14.34 -10.10
N ASN A 146 14.47 15.06 -9.18
CA ASN A 146 15.80 14.77 -8.65
C ASN A 146 15.73 14.16 -7.25
N GLY A 147 14.53 13.87 -6.74
CA GLY A 147 14.33 13.32 -5.40
C GLY A 147 14.49 14.36 -4.28
N ALA A 148 14.63 15.65 -4.60
CA ALA A 148 14.72 16.70 -3.59
C ALA A 148 13.34 17.00 -3.02
N THR A 149 13.26 17.15 -1.70
CA THR A 149 12.03 17.61 -1.03
C THR A 149 12.02 19.13 -0.91
N PRO A 150 10.90 19.76 -0.53
CA PRO A 150 10.87 21.19 -0.20
C PRO A 150 11.78 21.59 0.97
N LEU A 151 12.26 20.64 1.77
CA LEU A 151 13.26 20.88 2.82
C LEU A 151 14.66 20.66 2.24
N PRO A 152 15.50 21.71 2.12
CA PRO A 152 16.86 21.57 1.62
C PRO A 152 17.67 20.53 2.40
N GLY A 153 18.36 19.65 1.68
CA GLY A 153 19.16 18.57 2.27
C GLY A 153 18.40 17.29 2.58
N LEU A 154 17.06 17.29 2.51
CA LEU A 154 16.28 16.06 2.60
C LEU A 154 15.89 15.58 1.19
N PHE A 155 16.26 14.33 0.90
CA PHE A 155 16.00 13.64 -0.36
C PHE A 155 15.26 12.33 -0.11
N ALA A 156 14.43 11.90 -1.07
CA ALA A 156 13.77 10.60 -1.04
C ALA A 156 13.70 10.00 -2.46
N ALA A 157 13.74 8.66 -2.55
CA ALA A 157 13.63 7.94 -3.81
C ALA A 157 12.98 6.56 -3.62
N GLY A 158 12.60 5.93 -4.74
CA GLY A 158 11.89 4.64 -4.73
C GLY A 158 10.48 4.77 -4.17
N GLU A 159 9.93 3.67 -3.67
CA GLU A 159 8.56 3.60 -3.12
C GLU A 159 8.33 4.49 -1.88
N ALA A 160 9.39 4.89 -1.18
CA ALA A 160 9.28 5.84 -0.07
C ALA A 160 8.96 7.27 -0.55
N ALA A 161 9.21 7.58 -1.81
CA ALA A 161 9.00 8.90 -2.40
C ALA A 161 7.78 8.92 -3.31
N CYS A 162 7.23 10.11 -3.53
CA CYS A 162 6.23 10.35 -4.54
C CYS A 162 6.74 11.41 -5.50
N VAL A 163 7.29 10.95 -6.63
CA VAL A 163 7.73 11.78 -7.76
C VAL A 163 6.63 11.97 -8.82
N SER A 164 5.40 11.52 -8.53
CA SER A 164 4.18 11.62 -9.35
C SER A 164 4.09 10.72 -10.59
N ILE A 165 5.07 9.85 -10.89
CA ILE A 165 5.00 9.03 -12.12
C ILE A 165 3.91 7.96 -12.12
N ASN A 166 3.52 7.48 -10.94
CA ASN A 166 2.54 6.40 -10.79
C ASN A 166 1.09 6.92 -10.74
N GLY A 167 0.90 8.19 -10.34
CA GLY A 167 -0.41 8.76 -10.05
C GLY A 167 -1.26 7.85 -9.16
N ALA A 168 -2.56 7.77 -9.43
CA ALA A 168 -3.48 6.98 -8.64
C ALA A 168 -3.42 5.45 -8.86
N ASN A 169 -2.60 4.96 -9.79
CA ASN A 169 -2.48 3.51 -10.03
C ASN A 169 -1.17 3.19 -10.77
N ARG A 170 -0.23 2.53 -10.08
CA ARG A 170 1.06 2.13 -10.64
C ARG A 170 0.89 1.02 -11.68
N LEU A 171 1.56 1.16 -12.83
CA LEU A 171 1.61 0.11 -13.84
C LEU A 171 2.49 -1.05 -13.38
N GLY A 172 2.09 -2.29 -13.68
CA GLY A 172 2.88 -3.49 -13.42
C GLY A 172 4.34 -3.33 -13.86
N SER A 173 5.27 -3.83 -13.05
CA SER A 173 6.72 -3.81 -13.28
C SER A 173 7.42 -2.44 -13.26
N ASN A 174 6.74 -1.30 -13.07
CA ASN A 174 7.39 0.02 -13.07
C ASN A 174 8.16 0.38 -11.78
N SER A 175 7.92 -0.29 -10.66
CA SER A 175 8.52 0.09 -9.36
C SER A 175 10.02 -0.18 -9.27
N LEU A 176 10.53 -1.27 -9.88
CA LEU A 176 11.97 -1.54 -9.91
C LEU A 176 12.71 -0.53 -10.80
N PRO A 177 12.27 -0.25 -12.05
CA PRO A 177 12.81 0.87 -12.83
C PRO A 177 12.75 2.21 -12.11
N GLU A 178 11.65 2.51 -11.40
CA GLU A 178 11.53 3.72 -10.59
C GLU A 178 12.63 3.80 -9.52
N CYS A 179 12.84 2.74 -8.75
CA CYS A 179 13.91 2.67 -7.76
C CYS A 179 15.30 2.93 -8.39
N LEU A 180 15.59 2.30 -9.53
CA LEU A 180 16.88 2.46 -10.21
C LEU A 180 17.08 3.88 -10.75
N VAL A 181 16.07 4.42 -11.45
CA VAL A 181 16.16 5.72 -12.10
C VAL A 181 16.20 6.85 -11.07
N PHE A 182 15.24 6.88 -10.15
CA PHE A 182 15.15 7.96 -9.17
C PHE A 182 16.15 7.79 -8.03
N GLY A 183 16.54 6.56 -7.68
CA GLY A 183 17.64 6.31 -6.76
C GLY A 183 18.96 6.88 -7.30
N ALA A 184 19.26 6.64 -8.58
CA ALA A 184 20.45 7.20 -9.21
C ALA A 184 20.41 8.74 -9.31
N ARG A 185 19.24 9.33 -9.59
CA ARG A 185 19.08 10.80 -9.64
C ARG A 185 19.21 11.43 -8.25
N ALA A 186 18.46 10.91 -7.27
CA ALA A 186 18.50 11.39 -5.89
C ALA A 186 19.87 11.24 -5.27
N GLY A 187 20.55 10.10 -5.49
CA GLY A 187 21.91 9.90 -4.99
C GLY A 187 22.90 10.93 -5.54
N ARG A 188 22.86 11.22 -6.84
CA ARG A 188 23.72 12.27 -7.43
C ARG A 188 23.40 13.67 -6.90
N ALA A 189 22.11 14.00 -6.79
CA ALA A 189 21.68 15.31 -6.29
C ALA A 189 22.04 15.50 -4.81
N ALA A 190 21.81 14.48 -3.99
CA ALA A 190 22.17 14.48 -2.57
C ALA A 190 23.68 14.59 -2.37
N ALA A 191 24.49 13.85 -3.14
CA ALA A 191 25.94 13.93 -3.08
C ALA A 191 26.47 15.34 -3.47
N ALA A 192 25.94 15.91 -4.54
CA ALA A 192 26.30 17.28 -4.95
C ALA A 192 25.87 18.33 -3.92
N PHE A 193 24.70 18.16 -3.30
CA PHE A 193 24.25 19.03 -2.22
C PHE A 193 25.18 18.93 -1.01
N ALA A 194 25.47 17.70 -0.56
CA ALA A 194 26.29 17.42 0.62
C ALA A 194 27.73 17.92 0.48
N ALA A 195 28.33 17.85 -0.72
CA ALA A 195 29.70 18.31 -0.97
C ALA A 195 29.92 19.81 -0.69
N ASN A 196 28.84 20.59 -0.65
CA ASN A 196 28.86 22.03 -0.41
C ASN A 196 28.30 22.43 0.96
N GLN A 197 28.02 21.45 1.84
CA GLN A 197 27.51 21.74 3.18
C GLN A 197 28.64 21.80 4.22
N PRO A 198 28.57 22.72 5.19
CA PRO A 198 29.45 22.66 6.36
C PRO A 198 29.11 21.45 7.23
N GLU A 199 30.01 21.13 8.16
CA GLU A 199 29.71 20.16 9.22
C GLU A 199 28.51 20.63 10.06
N ALA A 200 27.82 19.66 10.68
CA ALA A 200 26.69 19.94 11.54
C ALA A 200 27.10 20.85 12.70
N SER A 201 26.40 21.97 12.85
CA SER A 201 26.67 22.91 13.94
C SER A 201 26.42 22.27 15.33
N PRO A 202 27.08 22.76 16.40
CA PRO A 202 26.84 22.27 17.75
C PRO A 202 25.37 22.32 18.20
N SER A 203 24.60 23.30 17.72
CA SER A 203 23.17 23.39 18.03
C SER A 203 22.36 22.26 17.39
N VAL A 204 22.69 21.84 16.18
CA VAL A 204 22.06 20.69 15.51
C VAL A 204 22.39 19.39 16.24
N LEU A 205 23.65 19.22 16.65
CA LEU A 205 24.05 18.05 17.44
C LEU A 205 23.33 18.01 18.80
N ALA A 206 23.17 19.16 19.45
CA ALA A 206 22.43 19.26 20.70
C ALA A 206 20.94 18.91 20.54
N GLN A 207 20.30 19.31 19.43
CA GLN A 207 18.93 18.91 19.10
C GLN A 207 18.80 17.41 18.90
N ALA A 208 19.72 16.77 18.15
CA ALA A 208 19.71 15.32 17.95
C ALA A 208 19.86 14.56 19.29
N ALA A 209 20.75 15.03 20.16
CA ALA A 209 20.93 14.44 21.48
C ALA A 209 19.69 14.62 22.38
N GLU A 210 18.97 15.74 22.25
CA GLU A 210 17.71 15.96 22.99
C GLU A 210 16.59 15.04 22.51
N GLU A 211 16.45 14.84 21.20
CA GLU A 211 15.49 13.88 20.66
C GLU A 211 15.80 12.44 21.11
N GLN A 212 17.07 12.05 21.14
CA GLN A 212 17.46 10.75 21.69
C GLN A 212 17.03 10.62 23.17
N ARG A 213 17.32 11.62 24.00
CA ARG A 213 16.90 11.63 25.42
C ARG A 213 15.38 11.59 25.57
N ARG A 214 14.64 12.28 24.69
CA ARG A 214 13.17 12.24 24.67
C ARG A 214 12.67 10.83 24.39
N LEU A 215 13.18 10.16 23.35
CA LEU A 215 12.78 8.79 23.02
C LEU A 215 13.14 7.79 24.13
N GLU A 216 14.33 7.93 24.73
CA GLU A 216 14.72 7.10 25.87
C GLU A 216 13.77 7.31 27.06
N ARG A 217 13.41 8.56 27.37
CA ARG A 217 12.48 8.87 28.46
C ARG A 217 11.05 8.37 28.19
N GLU A 218 10.53 8.58 26.98
CA GLU A 218 9.13 8.30 26.64
C GLU A 218 8.84 6.82 26.35
N LEU A 219 9.86 6.06 25.94
CA LEU A 219 9.72 4.65 25.59
C LEU A 219 10.61 3.76 26.46
N LEU A 220 11.93 3.94 26.42
CA LEU A 220 12.87 3.00 27.03
C LEU A 220 12.84 3.01 28.56
N HIS A 221 12.67 4.15 29.21
CA HIS A 221 12.70 4.28 30.68
C HIS A 221 11.31 4.35 31.30
N LYS A 222 10.28 4.27 30.48
CA LYS A 222 8.91 4.35 30.93
C LYS A 222 8.45 3.01 31.48
N THR A 223 8.17 2.97 32.77
CA THR A 223 7.75 1.77 33.50
C THR A 223 6.24 1.72 33.74
N GLU A 224 5.54 2.83 33.53
CA GLU A 224 4.10 2.94 33.72
C GLU A 224 3.35 2.80 32.39
N GLY A 225 2.50 1.79 32.29
CA GLY A 225 1.70 1.54 31.10
C GLY A 225 1.06 0.16 31.15
N ARG A 226 -0.05 0.00 30.43
CA ARG A 226 -0.77 -1.29 30.34
C ARG A 226 -1.02 -1.73 28.90
N GLU A 227 -0.71 -0.87 27.93
CA GLU A 227 -0.92 -1.15 26.51
C GLU A 227 0.23 -1.97 25.96
N ARG A 228 -0.11 -2.91 25.07
CA ARG A 228 0.86 -3.80 24.42
C ARG A 228 0.98 -3.45 22.95
N ILE A 229 2.22 -3.38 22.46
CA ILE A 229 2.53 -3.05 21.05
C ILE A 229 1.77 -3.96 20.09
N ALA A 230 1.78 -5.27 20.34
CA ALA A 230 1.12 -6.26 19.47
C ALA A 230 -0.40 -6.01 19.36
N VAL A 231 -1.05 -5.67 20.47
CA VAL A 231 -2.51 -5.42 20.51
C VAL A 231 -2.84 -4.16 19.70
N LEU A 232 -2.14 -3.06 19.95
CA LEU A 232 -2.35 -1.80 19.22
C LEU A 232 -2.04 -1.94 17.73
N ARG A 233 -0.99 -2.69 17.36
CA ARG A 233 -0.62 -2.95 15.97
C ARG A 233 -1.70 -3.77 15.25
N GLU A 234 -2.22 -4.81 15.90
CA GLU A 234 -3.30 -5.63 15.34
C GLU A 234 -4.60 -4.84 15.18
N GLU A 235 -4.96 -4.03 16.18
CA GLU A 235 -6.12 -3.12 16.09
C GLU A 235 -5.98 -2.12 14.93
N MET A 236 -4.80 -1.48 14.79
CA MET A 236 -4.51 -0.57 13.67
C MET A 236 -4.67 -1.26 12.32
N GLN A 237 -4.11 -2.47 12.16
CA GLN A 237 -4.23 -3.24 10.93
C GLN A 237 -5.69 -3.54 10.58
N ARG A 238 -6.49 -3.97 11.57
CA ARG A 238 -7.93 -4.23 11.38
C ARG A 238 -8.70 -2.97 10.98
N ILE A 239 -8.39 -1.82 11.60
CA ILE A 239 -9.03 -0.54 11.24
C ILE A 239 -8.74 -0.17 9.78
N MET A 240 -7.47 -0.30 9.37
CA MET A 240 -7.04 0.03 8.02
C MET A 240 -7.66 -0.90 6.97
N GLU A 241 -7.62 -2.22 7.19
CA GLU A 241 -8.20 -3.21 6.26
C GLU A 241 -9.71 -2.99 6.07
N ASN A 242 -10.44 -2.68 7.16
CA ASN A 242 -11.89 -2.52 7.11
C ASN A 242 -12.36 -1.19 6.51
N SER A 243 -11.54 -0.13 6.58
CA SER A 243 -12.00 1.24 6.32
C SER A 243 -11.25 1.95 5.19
N ALA A 244 -9.96 1.63 5.04
CA ALA A 244 -9.07 2.15 4.00
C ALA A 244 -8.67 1.06 2.99
N GLY A 245 -9.56 0.09 2.79
CA GLY A 245 -9.44 -1.01 1.84
C GLY A 245 -9.57 -0.59 0.37
N ILE A 246 -9.94 -1.56 -0.48
CA ILE A 246 -10.20 -1.37 -1.92
C ILE A 246 -11.35 -0.39 -2.14
N TYR A 247 -12.48 -0.62 -1.48
CA TYR A 247 -13.62 0.29 -1.45
C TYR A 247 -13.67 1.03 -0.12
N ARG A 248 -14.07 2.30 -0.18
CA ARG A 248 -14.11 3.22 0.96
C ARG A 248 -15.42 3.98 0.95
N SER A 249 -15.82 4.48 2.11
CA SER A 249 -16.94 5.43 2.26
C SER A 249 -16.56 6.51 3.26
N GLY A 250 -17.16 7.70 3.15
CA GLY A 250 -16.92 8.79 4.07
C GLY A 250 -17.23 8.43 5.53
N ALA A 251 -18.31 7.65 5.75
CA ALA A 251 -18.68 7.14 7.07
C ALA A 251 -17.59 6.23 7.67
N ALA A 252 -17.15 5.21 6.92
CA ALA A 252 -16.12 4.28 7.39
C ALA A 252 -14.76 4.97 7.63
N LEU A 253 -14.39 5.90 6.74
CA LEU A 253 -13.15 6.68 6.89
C LEU A 253 -13.21 7.63 8.10
N THR A 254 -14.37 8.22 8.39
CA THR A 254 -14.56 9.09 9.57
C THR A 254 -14.46 8.28 10.86
N GLU A 255 -15.08 7.10 10.90
CA GLU A 255 -14.98 6.18 12.03
C GLU A 255 -13.51 5.73 12.25
N ALA A 256 -12.82 5.38 11.17
CA ALA A 256 -11.41 4.98 11.22
C ALA A 256 -10.51 6.11 11.75
N ALA A 257 -10.72 7.35 11.31
CA ALA A 257 -9.98 8.50 11.81
C ALA A 257 -10.15 8.67 13.34
N GLY A 258 -11.37 8.49 13.85
CA GLY A 258 -11.64 8.52 15.29
C GLY A 258 -10.92 7.40 16.04
N LYS A 259 -10.98 6.16 15.54
CA LYS A 259 -10.32 5.01 16.16
C LYS A 259 -8.79 5.10 16.13
N LEU A 260 -8.20 5.59 15.03
CA LEU A 260 -6.76 5.80 14.94
C LEU A 260 -6.26 6.84 15.94
N ARG A 261 -7.03 7.91 16.15
CA ARG A 261 -6.74 8.91 17.19
C ARG A 261 -6.74 8.30 18.60
N GLN A 262 -7.74 7.47 18.89
CA GLN A 262 -7.79 6.72 20.15
C GLN A 262 -6.59 5.77 20.29
N LEU A 263 -6.15 5.12 19.21
CA LEU A 263 -4.93 4.29 19.24
C LEU A 263 -3.66 5.11 19.46
N GLN A 264 -3.53 6.30 18.88
CA GLN A 264 -2.41 7.22 19.15
C GLN A 264 -2.41 7.68 20.61
N GLU A 265 -3.58 7.94 21.21
CA GLU A 265 -3.71 8.26 22.64
C GLU A 265 -3.32 7.07 23.52
N ARG A 266 -3.82 5.87 23.22
CA ARG A 266 -3.46 4.63 23.92
C ARG A 266 -1.99 4.28 23.77
N PHE A 267 -1.38 4.56 22.61
CA PHE A 267 0.05 4.35 22.39
C PHE A 267 0.91 5.12 23.41
N ARG A 268 0.44 6.29 23.88
CA ARG A 268 1.08 7.05 24.98
C ARG A 268 1.07 6.32 26.32
N HIS A 269 0.43 5.15 26.44
CA HIS A 269 0.40 4.28 27.61
C HIS A 269 1.03 2.91 27.36
N VAL A 270 1.78 2.75 26.26
CA VAL A 270 2.68 1.60 26.06
C VAL A 270 3.83 1.70 27.06
N ALA A 271 4.17 0.57 27.67
CA ALA A 271 5.39 0.38 28.44
C ALA A 271 6.15 -0.82 27.85
N LEU A 272 7.46 -0.69 27.73
CA LEU A 272 8.33 -1.76 27.26
C LEU A 272 8.73 -2.64 28.46
N HIS A 273 8.91 -3.93 28.21
CA HIS A 273 9.42 -4.88 29.20
C HIS A 273 10.94 -5.02 29.13
N ASP A 274 11.52 -4.93 27.93
CA ASP A 274 12.96 -4.91 27.70
C ASP A 274 13.48 -3.47 27.74
N HIS A 275 14.31 -3.17 28.74
CA HIS A 275 14.96 -1.87 28.91
C HIS A 275 16.43 -1.87 28.47
N SER A 276 16.90 -2.95 27.83
CA SER A 276 18.26 -3.04 27.31
C SER A 276 18.44 -2.15 26.08
N ARG A 277 19.69 -1.74 25.83
CA ARG A 277 20.06 -0.96 24.63
C ARG A 277 20.57 -1.82 23.49
N THR A 278 20.86 -3.09 23.74
CA THR A 278 21.56 -3.96 22.80
C THR A 278 20.55 -4.89 22.14
N PHE A 279 20.35 -4.76 20.82
CA PHE A 279 19.40 -5.58 20.05
C PHE A 279 17.97 -5.64 20.61
N ASN A 280 17.50 -4.53 21.20
CA ASN A 280 16.15 -4.44 21.76
C ASN A 280 15.11 -4.31 20.64
N THR A 281 14.51 -5.45 20.27
CA THR A 281 13.48 -5.52 19.22
C THR A 281 12.15 -4.91 19.66
N GLU A 282 11.86 -4.88 20.96
CA GLU A 282 10.64 -4.29 21.50
C GLU A 282 10.64 -2.77 21.33
N TRP A 283 11.79 -2.13 21.59
CA TRP A 283 11.98 -0.69 21.36
C TRP A 283 11.83 -0.33 19.87
N THR A 284 12.46 -1.08 18.96
CA THR A 284 12.30 -0.88 17.52
C THR A 284 10.83 -1.01 17.10
N ALA A 285 10.13 -2.06 17.57
CA ALA A 285 8.73 -2.28 17.24
C ALA A 285 7.79 -1.18 17.77
N ALA A 286 8.13 -0.57 18.92
CA ALA A 286 7.40 0.57 19.47
C ALA A 286 7.60 1.83 18.61
N LEU A 287 8.85 2.14 18.24
CA LEU A 287 9.16 3.27 17.36
C LEU A 287 8.44 3.13 16.01
N GLU A 288 8.54 1.96 15.38
CA GLU A 288 7.84 1.68 14.13
C GLU A 288 6.33 1.85 14.26
N LEU A 289 5.72 1.30 15.33
CA LEU A 289 4.28 1.43 15.53
C LEU A 289 3.87 2.90 15.68
N SER A 290 4.67 3.73 16.37
CA SER A 290 4.40 5.16 16.52
C SER A 290 4.31 5.86 15.15
N TYR A 291 5.26 5.55 14.25
CA TYR A 291 5.28 6.12 12.90
C TYR A 291 4.20 5.51 12.00
N MET A 292 3.90 4.22 12.15
CA MET A 292 2.83 3.55 11.41
C MET A 292 1.46 4.15 11.73
N LEU A 293 1.20 4.52 13.00
CA LEU A 293 -0.05 5.19 13.38
C LEU A 293 -0.20 6.56 12.71
N ASP A 294 0.87 7.35 12.65
CA ASP A 294 0.88 8.63 11.93
C ASP A 294 0.66 8.45 10.41
N VAL A 295 1.27 7.43 9.80
CA VAL A 295 1.07 7.10 8.38
C VAL A 295 -0.36 6.60 8.13
N ALA A 296 -0.91 5.76 9.00
CA ALA A 296 -2.28 5.28 8.92
C ALA A 296 -3.29 6.42 8.97
N GLU A 297 -3.14 7.35 9.92
CA GLU A 297 -3.97 8.56 10.00
C GLU A 297 -3.85 9.38 8.72
N THR A 298 -2.63 9.55 8.20
CA THR A 298 -2.39 10.32 6.97
C THR A 298 -3.11 9.71 5.77
N ILE A 299 -3.07 8.38 5.61
CA ILE A 299 -3.79 7.66 4.53
C ILE A 299 -5.29 7.89 4.67
N VAL A 300 -5.85 7.73 5.87
CA VAL A 300 -7.29 7.88 6.13
C VAL A 300 -7.74 9.32 5.89
N GLN A 301 -7.01 10.31 6.40
CA GLN A 301 -7.36 11.72 6.23
C GLN A 301 -7.28 12.16 4.77
N SER A 302 -6.24 11.72 4.04
CA SER A 302 -6.11 12.00 2.60
C SER A 302 -7.27 11.35 1.81
N ALA A 303 -7.64 10.12 2.16
CA ALA A 303 -8.76 9.41 1.54
C ALA A 303 -10.11 10.04 1.86
N LEU A 304 -10.29 10.56 3.08
CA LEU A 304 -11.53 11.18 3.52
C LEU A 304 -11.77 12.50 2.79
N ARG A 305 -10.71 13.32 2.59
CA ARG A 305 -10.79 14.63 1.95
C ARG A 305 -10.95 14.58 0.42
N ARG A 306 -10.53 13.48 -0.22
CA ARG A 306 -10.74 13.25 -1.65
C ARG A 306 -12.11 12.59 -1.90
N GLU A 307 -13.09 13.39 -2.32
CA GLU A 307 -14.46 12.96 -2.60
C GLU A 307 -14.64 12.63 -4.10
N GLU A 308 -13.84 11.69 -4.60
CA GLU A 308 -13.95 11.12 -5.95
C GLU A 308 -13.47 9.66 -5.95
N SER A 309 -13.62 8.98 -7.10
CA SER A 309 -12.99 7.69 -7.35
C SER A 309 -12.00 7.78 -8.50
N ARG A 310 -10.73 7.47 -8.22
CA ARG A 310 -9.61 7.56 -9.16
C ARG A 310 -8.59 6.46 -8.89
N GLY A 311 -8.32 5.62 -9.89
CA GLY A 311 -7.31 4.56 -9.80
C GLY A 311 -7.60 3.60 -8.63
N ALA A 312 -6.64 3.41 -7.72
CA ALA A 312 -6.80 2.53 -6.58
C ALA A 312 -7.66 3.12 -5.44
N HIS A 313 -7.97 4.42 -5.47
CA HIS A 313 -8.88 5.05 -4.52
C HIS A 313 -10.31 5.01 -5.04
N GLN A 314 -11.18 4.22 -4.40
CA GLN A 314 -12.58 4.04 -4.80
C GLN A 314 -13.52 4.41 -3.65
N ARG A 315 -14.19 5.56 -3.77
CA ARG A 315 -15.22 6.05 -2.86
C ARG A 315 -16.60 5.61 -3.35
N THR A 316 -17.24 4.73 -2.60
CA THR A 316 -18.59 4.22 -2.91
C THR A 316 -19.66 5.30 -2.87
N ASP A 317 -19.46 6.32 -2.04
CA ASP A 317 -20.28 7.53 -1.93
C ASP A 317 -19.93 8.61 -2.98
N PHE A 318 -18.78 8.48 -3.66
CA PHE A 318 -18.35 9.36 -4.76
C PHE A 318 -17.73 8.53 -5.90
N PRO A 319 -18.55 7.77 -6.66
CA PRO A 319 -18.06 6.74 -7.59
C PRO A 319 -17.45 7.30 -8.88
N ALA A 320 -17.70 8.57 -9.20
CA ALA A 320 -17.18 9.21 -10.40
C ALA A 320 -15.78 9.81 -10.16
N ARG A 321 -14.99 9.85 -11.24
CA ARG A 321 -13.77 10.67 -11.30
C ARG A 321 -14.18 12.13 -11.45
N ASP A 322 -13.55 13.02 -10.69
CA ASP A 322 -13.84 14.46 -10.72
C ASP A 322 -12.56 15.24 -11.08
N ASP A 323 -12.42 15.53 -12.37
CA ASP A 323 -11.28 16.30 -12.89
C ASP A 323 -11.41 17.82 -12.65
N GLN A 324 -12.55 18.31 -12.16
CA GLN A 324 -12.71 19.73 -11.85
C GLN A 324 -12.14 20.06 -10.47
N ARG A 325 -12.45 19.24 -9.46
CA ARG A 325 -12.01 19.46 -8.08
C ARG A 325 -10.72 18.74 -7.73
N TYR A 326 -10.47 17.56 -8.31
CA TYR A 326 -9.42 16.65 -7.85
C TYR A 326 -8.44 16.23 -8.95
N LEU A 327 -8.35 17.00 -10.03
CA LEU A 327 -7.17 16.96 -10.92
C LEU A 327 -5.97 17.63 -10.23
N ALA A 328 -5.57 17.05 -9.10
CA ALA A 328 -4.53 17.53 -8.21
C ALA A 328 -3.98 16.37 -7.35
N HIS A 329 -2.74 16.52 -6.90
CA HIS A 329 -2.12 15.70 -5.88
C HIS A 329 -2.57 16.12 -4.48
N SER A 330 -2.78 15.19 -3.56
CA SER A 330 -2.95 15.53 -2.15
C SER A 330 -1.60 15.71 -1.49
N LEU A 331 -1.43 16.79 -0.73
CA LEU A 331 -0.27 17.03 0.11
C LEU A 331 -0.71 17.03 1.57
N ALA A 332 -0.31 16.00 2.32
CA ALA A 332 -0.60 15.85 3.72
C ALA A 332 0.53 16.43 4.57
N TYR A 333 0.20 17.43 5.39
CA TYR A 333 1.07 18.06 6.36
C TYR A 333 0.63 17.67 7.77
N ARG A 334 1.60 17.51 8.67
CA ARG A 334 1.35 17.34 10.10
C ARG A 334 1.57 18.67 10.81
N ASN A 335 0.53 19.19 11.43
CA ASN A 335 0.58 20.41 12.23
C ASN A 335 1.28 20.14 13.58
N ALA A 336 1.67 21.22 14.27
CA ALA A 336 2.34 21.13 15.57
C ALA A 336 1.47 20.47 16.66
N ASP A 337 0.14 20.62 16.56
CA ASP A 337 -0.83 19.98 17.46
C ASP A 337 -1.08 18.49 17.14
N GLY A 338 -0.40 17.95 16.13
CA GLY A 338 -0.56 16.57 15.65
C GLY A 338 -1.66 16.37 14.62
N SER A 339 -2.48 17.39 14.33
CA SER A 339 -3.54 17.27 13.32
C SER A 339 -2.99 17.18 11.89
N CYS A 340 -3.69 16.46 11.03
CA CYS A 340 -3.38 16.35 9.61
C CYS A 340 -4.10 17.43 8.80
N ARG A 341 -3.34 18.22 8.04
CA ARG A 341 -3.84 19.20 7.06
C ARG A 341 -3.60 18.66 5.66
N ILE A 342 -4.66 18.59 4.84
CA ILE A 342 -4.56 18.21 3.43
C ILE A 342 -4.68 19.46 2.57
N GLU A 343 -3.69 19.65 1.70
CA GLU A 343 -3.69 20.64 0.63
C GLU A 343 -3.68 19.94 -0.72
N TYR A 344 -3.94 20.70 -1.79
CA TYR A 344 -3.95 20.19 -3.15
C TYR A 344 -2.92 20.90 -4.01
N LEU A 345 -2.09 20.12 -4.68
CA LEU A 345 -1.12 20.60 -5.68
C LEU A 345 -1.63 20.23 -7.07
N PRO A 346 -1.98 21.20 -7.94
CA PRO A 346 -2.43 20.91 -9.30
C PRO A 346 -1.45 20.01 -10.06
N VAL A 347 -1.97 19.06 -10.84
CA VAL A 347 -1.12 18.22 -11.69
C VAL A 347 -0.58 19.04 -12.87
N THR A 348 0.70 18.89 -13.17
CA THR A 348 1.31 19.48 -14.37
C THR A 348 0.97 18.62 -15.59
N ILE A 349 0.05 19.09 -16.42
CA ILE A 349 -0.27 18.46 -17.70
C ILE A 349 0.80 18.86 -18.72
N THR A 350 1.51 17.87 -19.27
CA THR A 350 2.59 18.09 -20.24
C THR A 350 2.18 17.71 -21.66
N ARG A 351 2.07 16.41 -21.93
CA ARG A 351 1.86 15.87 -23.29
C ARG A 351 0.45 15.38 -23.55
N TRP A 352 -0.18 14.76 -22.56
CA TRP A 352 -1.45 14.05 -22.75
C TRP A 352 -2.54 14.72 -21.90
N PRO A 353 -3.59 15.28 -22.52
CA PRO A 353 -4.72 15.83 -21.76
C PRO A 353 -5.48 14.73 -21.03
N PRO A 354 -6.22 15.06 -19.93
CA PRO A 354 -7.08 14.11 -19.26
C PRO A 354 -8.08 13.47 -20.23
N GLY A 355 -8.20 12.15 -20.14
CA GLY A 355 -9.09 11.36 -20.99
C GLY A 355 -9.66 10.16 -20.24
N GLU A 356 -10.61 9.47 -20.84
CA GLU A 356 -11.18 8.25 -20.26
C GLU A 356 -10.12 7.14 -20.24
N ARG A 357 -10.00 6.43 -19.10
CA ARG A 357 -9.18 5.23 -19.01
C ARG A 357 -10.00 4.05 -19.52
N VAL A 358 -9.83 3.71 -20.80
CA VAL A 358 -10.50 2.57 -21.41
C VAL A 358 -9.65 1.31 -21.23
N TYR A 359 -10.23 0.28 -20.61
CA TYR A 359 -9.63 -1.04 -20.45
C TYR A 359 -10.48 -2.05 -21.22
N GLY A 360 -9.85 -3.01 -21.91
CA GLY A 360 -10.55 -4.17 -22.50
C GLY A 360 -11.59 -3.88 -23.60
N LYS A 361 -11.42 -2.82 -24.40
CA LYS A 361 -12.13 -2.70 -25.69
C LYS A 361 -11.40 -3.46 -26.79
#